data_AF-A0A6C0PB06-F1
#
_entry.id   AF-A0A6C0PB06-F1
#
_cell.length_a   1.000
_cell.length_b   1.000
_cell.length_c   1.000
_cell.angle_alpha   90.00
_cell.angle_beta   90.00
_cell.angle_gamma   90.00
#
_symmetry.space_group_name_H-M   'P 1'
#
loop_
_entity.id
_entity.type
_entity.pdbx_description
1 polymer ?
#
loop_
_entity_poly.entity_id
_entity_poly.type
_entity_poly.pdbx_seq_one_letter_code
_entity_poly.pdbx_strand_id
1 'polypeptide(L)'
;MAHVQQHPRFPLYRMKIGLMADFSGSNTVFQEVPIGVRDGVNKTYRLAQEPLKNSESVYKDGMYMIKGLDKDYTLSGKDLIFTEAPVDKAVITVNYKYQSEG
;
A
#
# COMPACT_ATOMS: atom_id res chain seq x y z
N MET A 1 -33.72 -0.48 -50.62
CA MET A 1 -32.79 0.07 -49.60
C MET A 1 -33.26 -0.37 -48.24
N ALA A 2 -32.53 -1.26 -47.57
CA ALA A 2 -32.92 -1.80 -46.27
C ALA A 2 -32.32 -0.93 -45.16
N HIS A 3 -33.17 -0.31 -44.34
CA HIS A 3 -32.72 0.45 -43.18
C HIS A 3 -32.44 -0.53 -42.03
N VAL A 4 -31.17 -0.66 -41.66
CA VAL A 4 -30.78 -1.42 -40.46
C VAL A 4 -31.22 -0.62 -39.24
N GLN A 5 -32.25 -1.09 -38.53
CA GLN A 5 -32.63 -0.50 -37.24
C GLN A 5 -31.77 -1.10 -36.15
N GLN A 6 -31.07 -0.25 -35.40
CA GLN A 6 -30.33 -0.69 -34.22
C GLN A 6 -31.29 -1.20 -33.15
N HIS A 7 -31.06 -2.42 -32.67
CA HIS A 7 -31.86 -3.00 -31.59
C HIS A 7 -31.64 -2.17 -30.31
N PRO A 8 -32.71 -1.75 -29.60
CA PRO A 8 -32.63 -0.83 -28.45
C PRO A 8 -31.83 -1.34 -27.23
N ARG A 9 -31.25 -2.54 -27.33
CA ARG A 9 -30.47 -3.20 -26.25
C ARG A 9 -29.05 -3.61 -26.66
N PHE A 10 -28.55 -3.23 -27.85
CA PHE A 10 -27.16 -3.54 -28.24
C PHE A 10 -26.51 -2.41 -29.07
N PRO A 11 -25.20 -2.14 -28.90
CA PRO A 11 -24.31 -2.79 -27.94
C PRO A 11 -24.37 -2.05 -26.60
N LEU A 12 -24.71 -2.77 -25.53
CA LEU A 12 -24.37 -2.31 -24.18
C LEU A 12 -22.84 -2.30 -24.13
N TYR A 13 -22.21 -1.14 -24.37
CA TYR A 13 -20.89 -0.92 -23.85
C TYR A 13 -20.99 -1.24 -22.36
N ARG A 14 -20.12 -2.12 -21.85
CA ARG A 14 -20.04 -2.34 -20.40
C ARG A 14 -19.66 -1.01 -19.78
N MET A 15 -20.65 -0.21 -19.37
CA MET A 15 -20.41 0.79 -18.34
C MET A 15 -19.91 0.00 -17.14
N LYS A 16 -18.72 0.35 -16.69
CA LYS A 16 -18.16 -0.19 -15.45
C LYS A 16 -19.01 0.35 -14.31
N ILE A 17 -20.15 -0.30 -14.06
CA ILE A 17 -21.02 0.01 -12.93
C ILE A 17 -20.32 -0.59 -11.72
N GLY A 18 -19.60 0.28 -11.02
CA GLY A 18 -18.82 -0.01 -9.83
C GLY A 18 -17.63 0.93 -9.76
N LEU A 19 -17.56 1.74 -8.71
CA LEU A 19 -16.29 2.24 -8.20
C LEU A 19 -15.44 1.00 -7.93
N MET A 20 -14.61 0.62 -8.88
CA MET A 20 -13.55 -0.33 -8.58
C MET A 20 -12.63 0.40 -7.63
N ALA A 21 -12.70 0.04 -6.35
CA ALA A 21 -11.92 0.62 -5.25
C ALA A 21 -10.41 0.57 -5.52
N ASP A 22 -10.02 -0.25 -6.50
CA ASP A 22 -8.69 -0.52 -7.02
C ASP A 22 -8.30 0.34 -8.24
N PHE A 23 -9.22 1.10 -8.85
CA PHE A 23 -8.92 2.06 -9.94
C PHE A 23 -9.15 3.53 -9.54
N SER A 24 -9.65 3.80 -8.33
CA SER A 24 -10.14 5.12 -7.90
C SER A 24 -9.05 6.04 -7.29
N GLY A 25 -7.95 6.26 -7.99
CA GLY A 25 -6.97 7.28 -7.56
C GLY A 25 -6.05 6.84 -6.41
N SER A 26 -5.67 5.56 -6.34
CA SER A 26 -4.63 5.14 -5.40
C SER A 26 -3.28 5.75 -5.79
N ASN A 27 -2.66 6.49 -4.88
CA ASN A 27 -1.30 6.97 -5.03
C ASN A 27 -0.30 5.91 -4.58
N THR A 28 0.84 5.86 -5.25
CA THR A 28 1.97 4.97 -4.89
C THR A 28 3.07 5.79 -4.23
N VAL A 29 3.56 5.34 -3.08
CA VAL A 29 4.77 5.86 -2.45
C VAL A 29 5.88 4.85 -2.59
N PHE A 30 7.06 5.34 -2.96
CA PHE A 30 8.28 4.55 -3.09
C PHE A 30 9.37 5.11 -2.17
N GLN A 31 10.16 4.19 -1.60
CA GLN A 31 11.32 4.46 -0.76
C GLN A 31 11.02 5.43 0.39
N GLU A 32 9.83 5.33 0.98
CA GLU A 32 9.51 6.13 2.15
C GLU A 32 10.39 5.72 3.32
N VAL A 33 11.01 6.73 3.95
CA VAL A 33 11.70 6.57 5.21
C VAL A 33 10.70 6.84 6.34
N PRO A 34 10.32 5.83 7.14
CA PRO A 34 9.38 6.02 8.23
C PRO A 34 10.01 6.83 9.37
N ILE A 35 9.17 7.57 10.07
CA ILE A 35 9.55 8.45 11.17
C ILE A 35 9.74 7.59 12.43
N GLY A 36 10.91 7.69 13.05
CA GLY A 36 11.22 6.99 14.30
C GLY A 36 12.70 7.12 14.63
N VAL A 37 13.03 7.02 15.91
CA VAL A 37 14.43 6.96 16.37
C VAL A 37 14.99 5.60 15.98
N ARG A 38 16.22 5.57 15.45
CA ARG A 38 16.94 4.36 14.99
C ARG A 38 18.14 4.10 15.89
N ASP A 39 17.87 3.74 17.14
CA ASP A 39 18.84 3.59 18.22
C ASP A 39 19.22 2.13 18.53
N GLY A 40 18.76 1.17 17.72
CA GLY A 40 18.96 -0.26 18.00
C GLY A 40 17.96 -0.87 18.99
N VAL A 41 17.07 -0.06 19.57
CA VAL A 41 16.12 -0.49 20.62
C VAL A 41 14.68 -0.22 20.20
N ASN A 42 14.44 0.87 19.49
CA ASN A 42 13.12 1.26 19.05
C ASN A 42 12.60 0.33 17.94
N LYS A 43 11.42 -0.25 18.21
CA LYS A 43 10.73 -1.17 17.30
C LYS A 43 9.61 -0.51 16.50
N THR A 44 9.17 0.66 16.94
CA THR A 44 7.99 1.32 16.38
C THR A 44 8.41 2.49 15.50
N TYR A 45 7.91 2.47 14.28
CA TYR A 45 8.13 3.47 13.26
C TYR A 45 6.79 3.88 12.67
N ARG A 46 6.68 5.14 12.23
CA ARG A 46 5.41 5.68 11.73
C ARG A 46 5.53 6.11 10.28
N LEU A 47 4.59 5.66 9.46
CA LEU A 47 4.43 6.07 8.07
C LEU A 47 3.70 7.42 7.98
N ALA A 48 3.96 8.16 6.91
CA ALA A 48 3.28 9.41 6.62
C ALA A 48 1.80 9.17 6.30
N GLN A 49 1.51 8.15 5.49
CA GLN A 49 0.15 7.77 5.10
C GLN A 49 -0.19 6.36 5.54
N GLU A 50 -1.50 6.10 5.60
CA GLU A 50 -2.01 4.77 5.89
C GLU A 50 -2.00 3.94 4.60
N PRO A 51 -1.23 2.85 4.54
CA PRO A 51 -1.17 2.02 3.36
C PRO A 51 -2.46 1.20 3.22
N LEU A 52 -2.84 0.95 1.98
CA LEU A 52 -3.87 0.01 1.63
C LEU A 52 -3.44 -1.40 2.03
N LYS A 53 -4.39 -2.18 2.51
CA LYS A 53 -4.15 -3.53 3.01
C LYS A 53 -3.41 -4.40 1.98
N ASN A 54 -2.28 -4.98 2.40
CA ASN A 54 -1.44 -5.87 1.60
C ASN A 54 -0.78 -5.20 0.38
N SER A 55 -0.65 -3.88 0.38
CA SER A 55 0.09 -3.14 -0.65
C SER A 55 1.52 -2.81 -0.24
N GLU A 56 1.81 -2.93 1.04
CA GLU A 56 3.08 -2.56 1.67
C GLU A 56 4.20 -3.56 1.40
N SER A 57 5.40 -3.04 1.17
CA SER A 57 6.65 -3.78 1.03
C SER A 57 7.69 -3.05 1.85
N VAL A 58 8.11 -3.67 2.95
CA VAL A 58 9.06 -3.11 3.91
C VAL A 58 10.44 -3.73 3.64
N TYR A 59 11.45 -2.88 3.58
CA TYR A 59 12.83 -3.28 3.42
C TYR A 59 13.66 -2.75 4.58
N LYS A 60 14.49 -3.63 5.16
CA LYS A 60 15.48 -3.31 6.19
C LYS A 60 16.86 -3.63 5.63
N ASP A 61 17.71 -2.63 5.48
CA ASP A 61 19.05 -2.74 4.89
C ASP A 61 19.05 -3.40 3.49
N GLY A 62 17.98 -3.15 2.72
CA GLY A 62 17.77 -3.75 1.40
C GLY A 62 17.17 -5.16 1.42
N MET A 63 17.03 -5.80 2.59
CA MET A 63 16.36 -7.09 2.72
C MET A 63 14.84 -6.91 2.82
N TYR A 64 14.09 -7.71 2.06
CA TYR A 64 12.62 -7.71 2.13
C TYR A 64 12.14 -8.38 3.43
N MET A 65 11.24 -7.70 4.15
CA MET A 65 10.69 -8.18 5.42
C MET A 65 9.31 -8.82 5.20
N ILE A 66 8.97 -9.84 5.98
CA ILE A 66 7.69 -10.55 5.89
C ILE A 66 6.73 -10.06 6.98
N LYS A 67 5.53 -9.68 6.56
CA LYS A 67 4.44 -9.26 7.45
C LYS A 67 3.87 -10.44 8.25
N GLY A 68 3.74 -10.27 9.56
CA GLY A 68 3.09 -11.21 10.48
C GLY A 68 3.50 -10.99 11.93
N LEU A 69 2.64 -11.37 12.88
CA LEU A 69 2.90 -11.23 14.32
C LEU A 69 4.08 -12.10 14.77
N ASP A 70 4.22 -13.29 14.17
CA ASP A 70 5.33 -14.22 14.39
C ASP A 70 6.39 -14.14 13.28
N LYS A 71 6.46 -13.02 12.56
CA LYS A 71 7.42 -12.80 11.46
C LYS A 71 8.30 -11.58 11.75
N ASP A 72 8.60 -10.76 10.75
CA ASP A 72 9.55 -9.66 10.88
C ASP A 72 8.89 -8.37 11.38
N TYR A 73 7.65 -8.12 10.94
CA TYR A 73 6.93 -6.92 11.32
C TYR A 73 5.41 -7.06 11.28
N THR A 74 4.74 -6.19 12.02
CA THR A 74 3.32 -5.93 11.94
C THR A 74 3.08 -4.48 11.57
N LEU A 75 1.91 -4.21 10.97
CA LEU A 75 1.51 -2.89 10.56
C LEU A 75 0.06 -2.67 10.99
N SER A 76 -0.15 -1.62 11.77
CA SER A 76 -1.46 -1.22 12.29
C SER A 76 -1.71 0.24 11.95
N GLY A 77 -2.57 0.50 10.96
CA GLY A 77 -2.75 1.82 10.39
C GLY A 77 -1.42 2.36 9.84
N LYS A 78 -0.91 3.43 10.45
CA LYS A 78 0.39 4.05 10.08
C LYS A 78 1.57 3.51 10.89
N ASP A 79 1.33 2.72 11.93
CA ASP A 79 2.38 2.28 12.85
C ASP A 79 2.94 0.93 12.38
N LEU A 80 4.22 0.98 11.99
CA LEU A 80 5.06 -0.15 11.63
C LEU A 80 5.81 -0.62 12.88
N ILE A 81 5.53 -1.84 13.32
CA ILE A 81 6.12 -2.42 14.53
C ILE A 81 6.94 -3.64 14.13
N PHE A 82 8.25 -3.57 14.30
CA PHE A 82 9.13 -4.72 14.11
C PHE A 82 9.08 -5.66 15.32
N THR A 83 9.20 -6.96 15.08
CA THR A 83 9.32 -7.96 16.16
C THR A 83 10.67 -7.82 16.87
N GLU A 84 11.73 -7.62 16.09
CA GLU A 84 13.08 -7.34 16.56
C GLU A 84 13.49 -5.90 16.22
N ALA A 85 14.15 -5.22 17.16
CA ALA A 85 14.62 -3.87 16.91
C ALA A 85 15.70 -3.91 15.81
N PRO A 86 15.58 -3.10 14.75
CA PRO A 86 16.62 -3.01 13.73
C PRO A 86 17.89 -2.41 14.35
N VAL A 87 19.06 -2.82 13.84
CA VAL A 87 20.38 -2.38 14.33
C VAL A 87 20.50 -0.85 14.29
N ASP A 88 21.34 -0.27 15.15
CA ASP A 88 21.64 1.17 15.14
C ASP A 88 21.93 1.66 13.71
N LYS A 89 21.27 2.74 13.30
CA LYS A 89 21.37 3.35 11.96
C LYS A 89 20.95 2.47 10.77
N ALA A 90 20.23 1.38 10.99
CA ALA A 90 19.67 0.57 9.91
C ALA A 90 18.82 1.43 8.95
N VAL A 91 18.89 1.11 7.67
CA VAL A 91 18.13 1.79 6.62
C VAL A 91 16.79 1.08 6.44
N ILE A 92 15.72 1.75 6.84
CA ILE A 92 14.35 1.25 6.68
C ILE A 92 13.70 2.05 5.56
N THR A 93 13.21 1.34 4.54
CA THR A 93 12.47 1.91 3.43
C THR A 93 11.19 1.14 3.17
N VAL A 94 10.09 1.83 2.90
CA VAL A 94 8.78 1.22 2.67
C VAL A 94 8.19 1.70 1.36
N ASN A 95 7.65 0.76 0.59
CA ASN A 95 6.84 1.05 -0.59
C ASN A 95 5.40 0.65 -0.27
N TYR A 96 4.42 1.47 -0.64
CA TYR A 96 3.01 1.14 -0.45
C TYR A 96 2.09 1.97 -1.34
N LYS A 97 0.81 1.58 -1.38
CA LYS A 97 -0.24 2.36 -2.03
C LYS A 97 -1.16 2.95 -0.97
N TYR A 98 -1.64 4.16 -1.16
CA TYR A 98 -2.65 4.79 -0.28
C TYR A 98 -3.76 5.42 -1.13
N GLN A 99 -4.94 5.59 -0.55
CA GLN A 99 -6.00 6.38 -1.18
C GLN A 99 -5.78 7.86 -0.83
N SER A 100 -5.73 8.74 -1.84
CA SER A 100 -5.84 10.17 -1.56
C SER A 100 -7.28 10.47 -1.18
N GLU A 101 -7.50 11.12 -0.04
CA GLU A 101 -8.78 11.77 0.23
C GLU A 101 -8.98 12.84 -0.85
N GLY A 102 -10.05 12.71 -1.62
CA GLY A 102 -10.39 13.61 -2.74
C GLY A 102 -10.95 14.94 -2.28
#